data_AF-A0A7J2Y662-F1
#
_entry.id   AF-A0A7J2Y662-F1
#
_cell.length_a   1.000
_cell.length_b   1.000
_cell.length_c   1.000
_cell.angle_alpha   90.00
_cell.angle_beta   90.00
_cell.angle_gamma   90.00
#
_symmetry.space_group_name_H-M   'P 1'
#
loop_
_entity.id
_entity.type
_entity.pdbx_description
1 polymer ?
#
loop_
_entity_poly.entity_id
_entity_poly.type
_entity_poly.pdbx_seq_one_letter_code
_entity_poly.pdbx_strand_id
1 'polypeptide(L)'
;MDGIQIYELKRMDLRGATVIDGFPSVGLVSSIVANYLINALNLTQIGIMDSLYFPTVALVRDGQPMNPVRIYAGPKLEGSDQIVVFISEFQPPPNLIKGIAATVLDWAEDARCNLLVCPEGLIVDNDGGDDDRQMEVYGIGSTEKSMNMLRDNHVTIFEEGVITGVAGVLLNEGKKRDFDVITLLSEAHPDYPDARAAARVIETIDKLLLHTELDAQPLY
;
A
#
# COMPACT_ATOMS: atom_id res chain seq x y z
N MET A 1 -3.09 -7.33 20.73
CA MET A 1 -3.29 -8.76 20.36
C MET A 1 -1.91 -9.34 20.35
N ASP A 2 -1.53 -10.04 21.41
CA ASP A 2 -0.25 -10.76 21.45
C ASP A 2 -0.29 -11.83 20.35
N GLY A 3 0.58 -11.72 19.34
CA GLY A 3 0.76 -12.81 18.38
C GLY A 3 1.05 -12.43 16.93
N ILE A 4 1.04 -11.15 16.54
CA ILE A 4 1.58 -10.73 15.22
C ILE A 4 2.90 -10.01 15.50
N GLN A 5 3.96 -10.44 14.82
CA GLN A 5 5.31 -9.92 15.04
C GLN A 5 6.00 -9.67 13.70
N ILE A 6 6.84 -8.64 13.67
CA ILE A 6 7.75 -8.37 12.55
C ILE A 6 9.15 -8.81 12.93
N TYR A 7 9.79 -9.56 12.04
CA TYR A 7 11.17 -10.03 12.17
C TYR A 7 12.03 -9.33 11.12
N GLU A 8 12.99 -8.55 11.57
CA GLU A 8 13.97 -7.91 10.69
C GLU A 8 15.04 -8.91 10.28
N LEU A 9 15.19 -9.10 8.96
CA LEU A 9 16.20 -9.98 8.36
C LEU A 9 17.45 -9.20 7.95
N LYS A 10 17.30 -7.90 7.63
CA LYS A 10 18.39 -7.02 7.21
C LYS A 10 18.17 -5.63 7.76
N ARG A 11 19.22 -5.06 8.36
CA ARG A 11 19.19 -3.70 8.87
C ARG A 11 19.29 -2.69 7.73
N MET A 12 18.40 -1.71 7.73
CA MET A 12 18.40 -0.56 6.83
C MET A 12 17.98 0.68 7.62
N ASP A 13 18.50 1.84 7.26
CA ASP A 13 18.01 3.11 7.81
C ASP A 13 16.78 3.54 7.01
N LEU A 14 15.64 3.65 7.69
CA LEU A 14 14.32 3.94 7.12
C LEU A 14 13.75 5.27 7.63
N ARG A 15 14.58 6.09 8.29
CA ARG A 15 14.15 7.38 8.83
C ARG A 15 13.62 8.28 7.69
N GLY A 16 12.34 8.65 7.80
CA GLY A 16 11.65 9.47 6.81
C GLY A 16 11.28 8.71 5.53
N ALA A 17 11.29 7.37 5.54
CA ALA A 17 10.77 6.57 4.46
C ALA A 17 9.23 6.55 4.45
N THR A 18 8.68 6.29 3.27
CA THR A 18 7.25 6.06 3.06
C THR A 18 6.98 4.56 2.99
N VAL A 19 5.99 4.10 3.77
CA VAL A 19 5.53 2.72 3.79
C VAL A 19 4.37 2.55 2.80
N ILE A 20 4.43 1.53 1.94
CA ILE A 20 3.35 1.13 1.05
C ILE A 20 2.68 -0.11 1.63
N ASP A 21 1.37 -0.02 1.84
CA ASP A 21 0.52 -1.16 2.16
C ASP A 21 0.21 -1.96 0.89
N GLY A 22 0.66 -3.22 0.83
CA GLY A 22 0.35 -4.17 -0.24
C GLY A 22 -0.53 -5.34 0.19
N PHE A 23 -1.36 -5.19 1.22
CA PHE A 23 -2.36 -6.18 1.59
C PHE A 23 -3.48 -6.25 0.53
N PRO A 24 -3.92 -7.44 0.08
CA PRO A 24 -4.89 -7.57 -1.01
C PRO A 24 -6.18 -6.76 -0.82
N SER A 25 -6.49 -5.94 -1.83
CA SER A 25 -7.71 -5.12 -1.95
C SER A 25 -8.61 -5.61 -3.09
N VAL A 26 -9.72 -4.91 -3.32
CA VAL A 26 -10.54 -5.01 -4.54
C VAL A 26 -9.64 -4.88 -5.78
N GLY A 27 -9.88 -5.73 -6.78
CA GLY A 27 -9.09 -5.78 -8.02
C GLY A 27 -7.62 -6.17 -7.82
N LEU A 28 -7.22 -6.63 -6.62
CA LEU A 28 -5.82 -6.84 -6.23
C LEU A 28 -4.92 -5.61 -6.43
N VAL A 29 -5.50 -4.41 -6.45
CA VAL A 29 -4.78 -3.16 -6.75
C VAL A 29 -3.56 -3.00 -5.85
N SER A 30 -3.70 -3.10 -4.53
CA SER A 30 -2.58 -2.96 -3.59
C SER A 30 -1.47 -3.97 -3.84
N SER A 31 -1.83 -5.23 -4.12
CA SER A 31 -0.85 -6.30 -4.37
C SER A 31 -0.11 -6.11 -5.70
N ILE A 32 -0.79 -5.62 -6.75
CA ILE A 32 -0.16 -5.31 -8.04
C ILE A 32 0.78 -4.12 -7.89
N VAL A 33 0.32 -3.04 -7.24
CA VAL A 33 1.15 -1.86 -6.94
C VAL A 33 2.40 -2.25 -6.15
N ALA A 34 2.23 -3.03 -5.08
CA ALA A 34 3.35 -3.48 -4.25
C ALA A 34 4.37 -4.31 -5.03
N ASN A 35 3.93 -5.32 -5.80
CA ASN A 35 4.83 -6.13 -6.63
C ASN A 35 5.54 -5.28 -7.68
N TYR A 36 4.84 -4.34 -8.32
CA TYR A 36 5.42 -3.46 -9.32
C TYR A 36 6.54 -2.61 -8.71
N LEU A 37 6.27 -1.92 -7.59
CA LEU A 37 7.27 -1.07 -6.91
C LEU A 37 8.47 -1.88 -6.43
N ILE A 38 8.25 -3.10 -5.91
CA ILE A 38 9.35 -4.00 -5.50
C ILE A 38 10.28 -4.29 -6.68
N ASN A 39 9.72 -4.63 -7.84
CA ASN A 39 10.51 -4.99 -9.02
C ASN A 39 11.15 -3.76 -9.68
N ALA A 40 10.37 -2.70 -9.92
CA ALA A 40 10.82 -1.48 -10.60
C ALA A 40 11.95 -0.78 -9.84
N LEU A 41 11.88 -0.75 -8.51
CA LEU A 41 12.89 -0.13 -7.65
C LEU A 41 13.98 -1.11 -7.19
N ASN A 42 13.95 -2.36 -7.66
CA ASN A 42 14.87 -3.44 -7.26
C ASN A 42 15.01 -3.56 -5.72
N LEU A 43 13.88 -3.53 -5.01
CA LEU A 43 13.87 -3.56 -3.55
C LEU A 43 14.34 -4.92 -3.02
N THR A 44 15.00 -4.90 -1.87
CA THR A 44 15.47 -6.12 -1.21
C THR A 44 14.62 -6.44 0.00
N GLN A 45 14.37 -7.72 0.25
CA GLN A 45 13.63 -8.13 1.45
C GLN A 45 14.43 -7.77 2.71
N ILE A 46 13.82 -6.99 3.60
CA ILE A 46 14.42 -6.54 4.86
C ILE A 46 13.76 -7.17 6.09
N GLY A 47 12.56 -7.74 5.94
CA GLY A 47 11.83 -8.33 7.05
C GLY A 47 10.65 -9.20 6.62
N ILE A 48 10.03 -9.83 7.60
CA ILE A 48 8.79 -10.59 7.47
C ILE A 48 7.84 -10.24 8.59
N MET A 49 6.54 -10.41 8.36
CA MET A 49 5.54 -10.40 9.42
C MET A 49 5.00 -11.82 9.56
N ASP A 50 4.90 -12.30 10.80
CA ASP A 50 4.43 -13.65 11.09
C ASP A 50 3.48 -13.69 12.29
N SER A 51 2.65 -14.73 12.30
CA SER A 51 1.69 -15.00 13.36
C SER A 51 1.25 -16.46 13.34
N LEU A 52 0.98 -17.01 14.53
CA LEU A 52 0.34 -18.33 14.66
C LEU A 52 -1.06 -18.39 14.01
N TYR A 53 -1.66 -17.23 13.71
CA TYR A 53 -2.97 -17.12 13.06
C TYR A 53 -2.89 -16.92 11.54
N PHE A 54 -1.69 -16.77 10.96
CA PHE A 54 -1.53 -16.66 9.52
C PHE A 54 -1.73 -18.02 8.83
N PRO A 55 -2.13 -18.04 7.55
CA PRO A 55 -2.27 -19.28 6.81
C PRO A 55 -0.97 -20.08 6.77
N THR A 56 -1.09 -21.41 6.82
CA THR A 56 0.04 -22.36 6.78
C THR A 56 0.55 -22.57 5.36
N VAL A 57 0.95 -21.49 4.70
CA VAL A 57 1.40 -21.46 3.31
C VAL A 57 2.83 -20.99 3.20
N ALA A 58 3.58 -21.59 2.27
CA ALA A 58 4.87 -21.08 1.80
C ALA A 58 4.73 -20.75 0.32
N LEU A 59 4.96 -19.50 -0.05
CA LEU A 59 5.09 -19.14 -1.45
C LEU A 59 6.42 -19.70 -1.95
N VAL A 60 6.45 -20.32 -3.12
CA VAL A 60 7.70 -20.77 -3.76
C VAL A 60 7.97 -19.90 -4.96
N ARG A 61 9.11 -19.20 -4.97
CA ARG A 61 9.58 -18.38 -6.08
C ARG A 61 11.07 -18.65 -6.31
N ASP A 62 11.46 -18.87 -7.56
CA ASP A 62 12.85 -19.18 -7.95
C ASP A 62 13.48 -20.33 -7.14
N GLY A 63 12.65 -21.32 -6.78
CA GLY A 63 13.06 -22.48 -5.98
C GLY A 63 13.30 -22.18 -4.49
N GLN A 64 12.94 -20.98 -4.01
CA GLN A 64 13.08 -20.58 -2.61
C GLN A 64 11.71 -20.42 -1.93
N PRO A 65 11.54 -20.89 -0.68
CA PRO A 65 10.34 -20.64 0.10
C PRO A 65 10.32 -19.20 0.61
N MET A 66 9.13 -18.60 0.64
CA MET A 66 8.90 -17.22 1.05
C MET A 66 7.73 -17.16 2.03
N ASN A 67 7.89 -16.36 3.10
CA ASN A 67 6.84 -16.10 4.08
C ASN A 67 5.64 -15.40 3.43
N PRO A 68 4.41 -15.58 3.98
CA PRO A 68 3.20 -15.02 3.40
C PRO A 68 3.14 -13.49 3.46
N VAL A 69 3.75 -12.85 4.48
CA VAL A 69 3.86 -11.40 4.57
C VAL A 69 5.32 -11.01 4.66
N ARG A 70 5.75 -10.12 3.76
CA ARG A 70 7.15 -9.72 3.59
C ARG A 70 7.28 -8.21 3.53
N ILE A 71 8.46 -7.72 3.90
CA ILE A 71 8.80 -6.30 3.92
C ILE A 71 10.02 -6.10 3.03
N TYR A 72 9.90 -5.21 2.05
CA TYR A 72 10.96 -4.87 1.10
C TYR A 72 11.34 -3.41 1.24
N ALA A 73 12.63 -3.11 1.11
CA ALA A 73 13.11 -1.74 1.08
C ALA A 73 14.38 -1.62 0.23
N GLY A 74 14.64 -0.39 -0.21
CA GLY A 74 15.80 -0.02 -1.00
C GLY A 74 16.47 1.25 -0.45
N PRO A 75 17.67 1.58 -0.93
CA PRO A 75 18.29 2.85 -0.60
C PRO A 75 17.44 4.02 -1.12
N LYS A 76 17.51 5.16 -0.44
CA LYS A 76 16.92 6.41 -0.94
C LYS A 76 17.61 6.81 -2.24
N LEU A 77 16.85 7.06 -3.30
CA LEU A 77 17.39 7.60 -4.55
C LEU A 77 17.45 9.13 -4.47
N GLU A 78 18.34 9.74 -5.24
CA GLU A 78 18.45 11.20 -5.28
C GLU A 78 17.18 11.80 -5.89
N GLY A 79 16.56 12.75 -5.19
CA GLY A 79 15.31 13.39 -5.65
C GLY A 79 14.03 12.60 -5.39
N SER A 80 14.10 11.40 -4.79
CA SER A 80 12.93 10.58 -4.47
C SER A 80 12.79 10.36 -2.97
N ASP A 81 11.58 10.02 -2.51
CA ASP A 81 11.40 9.40 -1.21
C ASP A 81 11.96 7.97 -1.18
N GLN A 82 12.35 7.52 0.02
CA GLN A 82 12.72 6.14 0.26
C GLN A 82 11.45 5.33 0.48
N ILE A 83 11.32 4.18 -0.19
CA ILE A 83 10.12 3.35 -0.10
C ILE A 83 10.39 2.06 0.68
N VAL A 84 9.44 1.71 1.54
CA VAL A 84 9.27 0.40 2.15
C VAL A 84 7.96 -0.19 1.66
N VAL A 85 7.94 -1.45 1.24
CA VAL A 85 6.72 -2.12 0.76
C VAL A 85 6.41 -3.32 1.64
N PHE A 86 5.22 -3.35 2.24
CA PHE A 86 4.63 -4.56 2.77
C PHE A 86 3.90 -5.29 1.64
N ILE A 87 4.04 -6.61 1.56
CA ILE A 87 3.29 -7.42 0.60
C ILE A 87 2.76 -8.66 1.30
N SER A 88 1.47 -8.96 1.08
CA SER A 88 0.80 -10.16 1.61
C SER A 88 0.30 -11.06 0.48
N GLU A 89 0.53 -12.36 0.61
CA GLU A 89 0.07 -13.41 -0.30
C GLU A 89 -1.32 -13.97 0.08
N PHE A 90 -1.96 -13.40 1.10
CA PHE A 90 -3.32 -13.75 1.50
C PHE A 90 -4.12 -12.51 1.88
N GLN A 91 -5.43 -12.59 1.69
CA GLN A 91 -6.36 -11.58 2.17
C GLN A 91 -6.59 -11.77 3.68
N PRO A 92 -6.25 -10.78 4.53
CA PRO A 92 -6.44 -10.94 5.96
C PRO A 92 -7.90 -11.13 6.35
N PRO A 93 -8.23 -12.16 7.15
CA PRO A 93 -9.58 -12.34 7.66
C PRO A 93 -9.93 -11.21 8.66
N PRO A 94 -11.22 -10.85 8.82
CA PRO A 94 -11.64 -9.69 9.62
C PRO A 94 -11.08 -9.61 11.04
N ASN A 95 -10.88 -10.76 11.70
CA ASN A 95 -10.32 -10.83 13.04
C ASN A 95 -8.83 -10.44 13.13
N LEU A 96 -8.08 -10.51 12.02
CA LEU A 96 -6.66 -10.17 11.97
C LEU A 96 -6.38 -8.75 11.48
N ILE A 97 -7.31 -8.12 10.75
CA ILE A 97 -7.12 -6.81 10.12
C ILE A 97 -6.62 -5.76 11.13
N LYS A 98 -7.28 -5.62 12.29
CA LYS A 98 -6.86 -4.63 13.30
C LYS A 98 -5.49 -4.93 13.90
N GLY A 99 -5.16 -6.20 14.09
CA GLY A 99 -3.86 -6.61 14.62
C GLY A 99 -2.74 -6.33 13.63
N ILE A 100 -2.97 -6.64 12.34
CA ILE A 100 -2.02 -6.36 11.26
C ILE A 100 -1.80 -4.86 11.13
N ALA A 101 -2.86 -4.06 10.99
CA ALA A 101 -2.77 -2.62 10.83
C ALA A 101 -2.03 -1.96 12.01
N ALA A 102 -2.35 -2.36 13.25
CA ALA A 102 -1.64 -1.88 14.43
C ALA A 102 -0.15 -2.24 14.38
N THR A 103 0.19 -3.48 14.03
CA THR A 103 1.59 -3.94 13.95
C THR A 103 2.38 -3.21 12.85
N VAL A 104 1.76 -2.95 11.69
CA VAL A 104 2.38 -2.15 10.61
C VAL A 104 2.67 -0.73 11.10
N LEU A 105 1.68 -0.09 11.73
CA LEU A 105 1.82 1.30 12.18
C LEU A 105 2.83 1.43 13.32
N ASP A 106 2.77 0.55 14.31
CA ASP A 106 3.74 0.49 15.41
C ASP A 106 5.17 0.34 14.85
N TRP A 107 5.36 -0.58 13.88
CA TRP A 107 6.66 -0.78 13.24
C TRP A 107 7.11 0.44 12.42
N ALA A 108 6.19 1.09 11.69
CA ALA A 108 6.51 2.29 10.92
C ALA A 108 6.96 3.45 11.83
N GLU A 109 6.31 3.63 12.98
CA GLU A 109 6.70 4.61 14.00
C GLU A 109 8.08 4.30 14.60
N ASP A 110 8.33 3.03 14.96
CA ASP A 110 9.61 2.57 15.52
C ASP A 110 10.77 2.71 14.51
N ALA A 111 10.51 2.40 13.25
CA ALA A 111 11.45 2.59 12.14
C ALA A 111 11.63 4.09 11.76
N ARG A 112 10.80 4.97 12.34
CA ARG A 112 10.73 6.42 12.08
C ARG A 112 10.42 6.75 10.62
N CYS A 113 9.56 5.95 9.99
CA CYS A 113 8.89 6.31 8.75
C CYS A 113 7.98 7.52 8.99
N ASN A 114 7.71 8.31 7.95
CA ASN A 114 6.97 9.57 8.08
C ASN A 114 5.60 9.55 7.40
N LEU A 115 5.32 8.54 6.57
CA LEU A 115 4.11 8.44 5.77
C LEU A 115 3.80 6.97 5.51
N LEU A 116 2.51 6.63 5.51
CA LEU A 116 2.00 5.37 4.99
C LEU A 116 1.05 5.65 3.84
N VAL A 117 1.21 4.97 2.71
CA VAL A 117 0.31 5.03 1.56
C VAL A 117 -0.35 3.68 1.35
N CYS A 118 -1.68 3.67 1.27
CA CYS A 118 -2.51 2.51 0.98
C CYS A 118 -3.10 2.65 -0.42
N PRO A 119 -2.56 1.99 -1.44
CA PRO A 119 -3.27 1.77 -2.70
C PRO A 119 -4.51 0.91 -2.44
N GLU A 120 -5.65 1.27 -3.00
CA GLU A 120 -6.91 0.55 -2.82
C GLU A 120 -7.72 0.52 -4.11
N GLY A 121 -8.49 -0.55 -4.29
CA GLY A 121 -9.49 -0.63 -5.34
C GLY A 121 -10.85 -0.14 -4.85
N LEU A 122 -11.53 0.68 -5.65
CA LEU A 122 -12.86 1.20 -5.36
C LEU A 122 -13.88 0.51 -6.28
N ILE A 123 -14.90 -0.10 -5.68
CA ILE A 123 -16.05 -0.60 -6.45
C ILE A 123 -16.95 0.59 -6.73
N VAL A 124 -17.22 0.87 -8.00
CA VAL A 124 -18.16 1.89 -8.43
C VAL A 124 -19.31 1.19 -9.15
N ASP A 125 -20.54 1.40 -8.67
CA ASP A 125 -21.75 0.89 -9.31
C ASP A 125 -21.97 1.66 -10.62
N ASN A 126 -21.56 1.06 -11.73
CA ASN A 126 -21.63 1.68 -13.03
C ASN A 126 -23.00 1.38 -13.69
N ASP A 127 -24.06 2.05 -13.21
CA ASP A 127 -25.40 1.95 -13.82
C ASP A 127 -25.51 2.70 -15.17
N GLY A 128 -24.45 3.42 -15.60
CA GLY A 128 -24.45 4.21 -16.83
C GLY A 128 -23.21 3.93 -17.67
N GLY A 129 -23.38 3.11 -18.72
CA GLY A 129 -22.34 2.63 -19.63
C GLY A 129 -21.66 3.69 -20.50
N ASP A 130 -20.88 4.57 -19.89
CA ASP A 130 -19.82 5.33 -20.55
C ASP A 130 -18.47 4.74 -20.15
N ASP A 131 -17.88 3.98 -21.07
CA ASP A 131 -16.56 3.34 -20.99
C ASP A 131 -15.39 4.37 -21.08
N ASP A 132 -15.72 5.66 -21.14
CA ASP A 132 -14.83 6.77 -21.49
C ASP A 132 -14.69 7.82 -20.37
N ARG A 133 -15.19 7.54 -19.15
CA ARG A 133 -14.78 8.32 -17.98
C ARG A 133 -13.32 7.98 -17.71
N GLN A 134 -12.44 8.97 -17.74
CA GLN A 134 -11.11 8.81 -17.17
C GLN A 134 -11.28 8.35 -15.73
N MET A 135 -10.96 7.09 -15.45
CA MET A 135 -10.98 6.53 -14.10
C MET A 135 -10.02 7.37 -13.25
N GLU A 136 -10.57 8.28 -12.46
CA GLU A 136 -9.78 9.17 -11.60
C GLU A 136 -9.26 8.38 -10.39
N VAL A 137 -8.07 8.76 -9.91
CA VAL A 137 -7.57 8.28 -8.62
C VAL A 137 -8.03 9.27 -7.56
N TYR A 138 -8.82 8.79 -6.61
CA TYR A 138 -9.22 9.56 -5.45
C TYR A 138 -8.21 9.40 -4.31
N GLY A 139 -8.12 10.39 -3.44
CA GLY A 139 -7.22 10.41 -2.30
C GLY A 139 -7.91 10.83 -1.01
N ILE A 140 -7.54 10.21 0.11
CA ILE A 140 -7.91 10.67 1.45
C ILE A 140 -6.73 10.53 2.40
N GLY A 141 -6.53 11.52 3.26
CA GLY A 141 -5.47 11.58 4.24
C GLY A 141 -5.99 11.55 5.69
N SER A 142 -5.20 11.01 6.61
CA SER A 142 -5.51 10.99 8.05
C SER A 142 -5.31 12.36 8.73
N THR A 143 -4.30 13.12 8.34
CA THR A 143 -3.91 14.41 8.94
C THR A 143 -4.12 15.58 7.97
N GLU A 144 -4.15 16.82 8.47
CA GLU A 144 -4.14 18.00 7.58
C GLU A 144 -2.90 18.04 6.69
N LYS A 145 -1.74 17.57 7.18
CA LYS A 145 -0.51 17.50 6.40
C LYS A 145 -0.65 16.55 5.21
N SER A 146 -1.15 15.33 5.45
CA SER A 146 -1.42 14.36 4.37
C SER A 146 -2.50 14.84 3.40
N MET A 147 -3.53 15.54 3.89
CA MET A 147 -4.56 16.16 3.04
C MET A 147 -4.01 17.28 2.17
N ASN A 148 -3.13 18.13 2.70
CA ASN A 148 -2.49 19.19 1.93
C ASN A 148 -1.55 18.60 0.87
N MET A 149 -0.81 17.54 1.20
CA MET A 149 0.01 16.81 0.22
C MET A 149 -0.81 16.32 -0.98
N LEU A 150 -2.02 15.79 -0.75
CA LEU A 150 -2.93 15.39 -1.82
C LEU A 150 -3.41 16.58 -2.66
N ARG A 151 -3.82 17.69 -2.01
CA ARG A 151 -4.31 18.91 -2.70
C ARG A 151 -3.22 19.58 -3.52
N ASP A 152 -2.03 19.73 -2.97
CA ASP A 152 -0.87 20.37 -3.63
C ASP A 152 -0.45 19.60 -4.90
N ASN A 153 -0.72 18.29 -4.92
CA ASN A 153 -0.46 17.40 -6.05
C ASN A 153 -1.70 17.14 -6.92
N HIS A 154 -2.78 17.89 -6.73
CA HIS A 154 -4.00 17.86 -7.54
C HIS A 154 -4.68 16.47 -7.59
N VAL A 155 -4.59 15.70 -6.49
CA VAL A 155 -5.34 14.45 -6.35
C VAL A 155 -6.77 14.77 -5.96
N THR A 156 -7.76 14.19 -6.66
CA THR A 156 -9.18 14.37 -6.35
C THR A 156 -9.48 13.82 -4.95
N ILE A 157 -10.08 14.62 -4.07
CA ILE A 157 -10.34 14.20 -2.69
C ILE A 157 -11.55 13.26 -2.62
N PHE A 158 -11.40 12.15 -1.91
CA PHE A 158 -12.50 11.24 -1.59
C PHE A 158 -13.33 11.81 -0.43
N GLU A 159 -14.49 12.41 -0.74
CA GLU A 159 -15.29 13.14 0.26
C GLU A 159 -16.23 12.22 1.06
N GLU A 160 -16.88 11.26 0.43
CA GLU A 160 -17.89 10.40 1.06
C GLU A 160 -17.79 8.95 0.58
N GLY A 161 -17.81 8.01 1.52
CA GLY A 161 -17.82 6.58 1.27
C GLY A 161 -17.22 5.78 2.43
N VAL A 162 -17.00 4.48 2.20
CA VAL A 162 -16.50 3.56 3.24
C VAL A 162 -15.24 2.87 2.74
N ILE A 163 -14.14 3.06 3.45
CA ILE A 163 -12.89 2.33 3.24
C ILE A 163 -12.81 1.22 4.27
N THR A 164 -12.71 -0.02 3.79
CA THR A 164 -12.64 -1.21 4.64
C THR A 164 -11.23 -1.81 4.61
N GLY A 165 -11.03 -2.98 5.22
CA GLY A 165 -9.74 -3.65 5.16
C GLY A 165 -8.65 -3.02 6.03
N VAL A 166 -7.40 -3.31 5.69
CA VAL A 166 -6.22 -2.83 6.40
C VAL A 166 -6.09 -1.31 6.26
N ALA A 167 -6.26 -0.77 5.04
CA ALA A 167 -6.23 0.67 4.77
C ALA A 167 -7.22 1.46 5.64
N GLY A 168 -8.47 0.97 5.77
CA GLY A 168 -9.49 1.62 6.60
C GLY A 168 -9.09 1.69 8.08
N VAL A 169 -8.42 0.66 8.60
CA VAL A 169 -7.90 0.70 9.99
C VAL A 169 -6.69 1.62 10.10
N LEU A 170 -5.77 1.58 9.13
CA LEU A 170 -4.58 2.44 9.11
C LEU A 170 -4.94 3.92 9.04
N LEU A 171 -5.92 4.32 8.22
CA LEU A 171 -6.42 5.70 8.18
C LEU A 171 -6.95 6.16 9.54
N ASN A 172 -7.76 5.32 10.19
CA ASN A 172 -8.35 5.63 11.49
C ASN A 172 -7.30 5.70 12.60
N GLU A 173 -6.36 4.76 12.64
CA GLU A 173 -5.26 4.79 13.62
C GLU A 173 -4.29 5.95 13.33
N GLY A 174 -4.00 6.25 12.06
CA GLY A 174 -3.23 7.43 11.66
C GLY A 174 -3.88 8.72 12.17
N LYS A 175 -5.21 8.86 12.01
CA LYS A 175 -5.95 10.02 12.52
C LYS A 175 -5.84 10.15 14.03
N LYS A 176 -5.95 9.02 14.73
CA LYS A 176 -5.92 8.93 16.18
C LYS A 176 -4.52 9.20 16.76
N ARG A 177 -3.46 8.82 16.05
CA ARG A 177 -2.06 8.94 16.50
C ARG A 177 -1.34 10.17 15.95
N ASP A 178 -2.02 10.96 15.11
CA ASP A 178 -1.40 12.07 14.35
C ASP A 178 -0.22 11.59 13.47
N PHE A 179 -0.40 10.42 12.86
CA PHE A 179 0.53 9.84 11.90
C PHE A 179 -0.04 9.98 10.48
N ASP A 180 0.79 10.44 9.54
CA ASP A 180 0.39 10.67 8.15
C ASP A 180 0.11 9.34 7.44
N VAL A 181 -1.15 9.13 7.06
CA VAL A 181 -1.62 8.00 6.26
C VAL A 181 -2.41 8.55 5.10
N ILE A 182 -2.09 8.13 3.88
CA ILE A 182 -2.83 8.42 2.66
C ILE A 182 -3.42 7.11 2.13
N THR A 183 -4.64 7.14 1.64
CA THR A 183 -5.22 6.07 0.83
C THR A 183 -5.52 6.61 -0.56
N LEU A 184 -5.06 5.90 -1.59
CA LEU A 184 -5.28 6.21 -3.00
C LEU A 184 -6.22 5.16 -3.58
N LEU A 185 -7.38 5.60 -4.03
CA LEU A 185 -8.46 4.74 -4.51
C LEU A 185 -8.60 4.87 -6.01
N SER A 186 -8.47 3.76 -6.73
CA SER A 186 -8.76 3.71 -8.17
C SER A 186 -9.93 2.78 -8.42
N GLU A 187 -10.83 3.17 -9.32
CA GLU A 187 -11.96 2.33 -9.73
C GLU A 187 -11.44 0.98 -10.23
N ALA A 188 -11.95 -0.11 -9.68
CA ALA A 188 -11.47 -1.46 -9.96
C ALA A 188 -12.62 -2.47 -9.98
N HIS A 189 -12.51 -3.46 -10.87
CA HIS A 189 -13.49 -4.53 -10.90
C HIS A 189 -13.30 -5.53 -9.74
N PRO A 190 -14.35 -5.94 -9.02
CA PRO A 190 -14.22 -6.85 -7.88
C PRO A 190 -13.88 -8.30 -8.28
N ASP A 191 -14.33 -8.74 -9.45
CA ASP A 191 -14.25 -10.16 -9.85
C ASP A 191 -12.93 -10.58 -10.52
N TYR A 192 -12.04 -9.64 -10.89
CA TYR A 192 -10.77 -9.97 -11.52
C TYR A 192 -9.65 -8.99 -11.15
N PRO A 193 -8.38 -9.41 -11.25
CA PRO A 193 -7.24 -8.51 -11.04
C PRO A 193 -7.26 -7.35 -12.04
N ASP A 194 -7.21 -6.11 -11.55
CA ASP A 194 -7.32 -4.89 -12.35
C ASP A 194 -5.97 -4.18 -12.43
N ALA A 195 -5.16 -4.58 -13.41
CA ALA A 195 -3.84 -4.01 -13.64
C ALA A 195 -3.90 -2.53 -14.06
N ARG A 196 -5.00 -2.10 -14.70
CA ARG A 196 -5.18 -0.71 -15.16
C ARG A 196 -5.42 0.21 -13.97
N ALA A 197 -6.28 -0.21 -13.05
CA ALA A 197 -6.48 0.51 -11.78
C ALA A 197 -5.15 0.63 -11.01
N ALA A 198 -4.37 -0.45 -10.94
CA ALA A 198 -3.05 -0.44 -10.32
C ALA A 198 -2.06 0.52 -11.02
N ALA A 199 -2.04 0.53 -12.35
CA ALA A 199 -1.19 1.44 -13.14
C ALA A 199 -1.47 2.91 -12.80
N ARG A 200 -2.74 3.29 -12.67
CA ARG A 200 -3.14 4.64 -12.29
C ARG A 200 -2.68 5.02 -10.90
N VAL A 201 -2.78 4.10 -9.93
CA VAL A 201 -2.26 4.36 -8.58
C VAL A 201 -0.74 4.48 -8.58
N ILE A 202 -0.02 3.68 -9.38
CA ILE A 202 1.44 3.80 -9.55
C ILE A 202 1.82 5.17 -10.12
N GLU A 203 1.13 5.65 -11.16
CA GLU A 203 1.35 6.98 -11.74
C GLU A 203 1.15 8.09 -10.69
N THR A 204 0.15 7.94 -9.81
CA THR A 204 -0.10 8.89 -8.72
C THR A 204 0.98 8.81 -7.63
N ILE A 205 1.42 7.61 -7.24
CA ILE A 205 2.54 7.42 -6.29
C ILE A 205 3.83 8.02 -6.85
N ASP A 206 4.14 7.79 -8.12
CA ASP A 206 5.33 8.34 -8.75
C ASP A 206 5.30 9.88 -8.72
N LYS A 207 4.16 10.49 -9.07
CA LYS A 207 3.98 11.95 -8.98
C LYS A 207 4.07 12.49 -7.55
N LEU A 208 3.60 11.75 -6.55
CA LEU A 208 3.56 12.19 -5.15
C LEU A 208 4.90 12.06 -4.44
N LEU A 209 5.68 11.01 -4.75
CA LEU A 209 6.78 10.54 -3.89
C LEU A 209 8.11 10.36 -4.62
N LEU A 210 8.08 9.87 -5.86
CA LEU A 210 9.30 9.37 -6.50
C LEU A 210 9.85 10.36 -7.52
N HIS A 211 8.98 11.00 -8.29
CA HIS A 211 9.33 11.89 -9.40
C HIS A 211 10.32 11.23 -10.39
N THR A 212 10.16 9.92 -10.61
CA THR A 212 11.09 9.10 -11.40
C THR A 212 10.57 8.75 -12.79
N GLU A 213 9.33 9.11 -13.12
CA GLU A 213 8.66 8.75 -14.39
C GLU A 213 8.58 7.23 -14.57
N LEU A 214 8.06 6.53 -13.54
CA LEU A 214 7.89 5.08 -13.58
C LEU A 214 7.05 4.64 -14.79
N ASP A 215 7.58 3.72 -15.59
CA ASP A 215 6.89 3.20 -16.78
C ASP A 215 5.80 2.18 -16.44
N ALA A 216 4.59 2.68 -16.21
CA ALA A 216 3.41 1.84 -15.97
C ALA A 216 2.81 1.23 -17.25
N GLN A 217 3.38 1.46 -18.45
CA GLN A 217 2.87 0.89 -19.72
C GLN A 217 2.68 -0.63 -19.71
N PRO A 218 3.55 -1.44 -19.07
CA PRO A 218 3.37 -2.89 -19.02
C PRO A 218 2.09 -3.36 -18.32
N LEU A 219 1.37 -2.47 -17.63
CA LEU A 219 0.14 -2.78 -16.89
C LEU A 219 -1.16 -2.41 -17.63
N TYR A 220 -1.07 -1.76 -18.80
CA TYR A 220 -2.24 -1.31 -19.60
C TYR A 220 -2.73 -2.31 -20.65
#